data_AF-A0A1I1N8Q0-F1
#
_entry.id   AF-A0A1I1N8Q0-F1
#
_cell.length_a   1.000
_cell.length_b   1.000
_cell.length_c   1.000
_cell.angle_alpha   90.00
_cell.angle_beta   90.00
_cell.angle_gamma   90.00
#
_symmetry.space_group_name_H-M   'P 1'
#
loop_
_entity.id
_entity.type
_entity.pdbx_description
1 polymer ?
#
loop_
_entity_poly.entity_id
_entity_poly.type
_entity_poly.pdbx_seq_one_letter_code
_entity_poly.pdbx_strand_id
1 'polypeptide(L)'
;MNEWGSSYHSKLWLYRTGDIPIVLYDYQPTRAGEHPKHFLTGFQGYLQVDGYSGYHQVLDVTLVGCWAHARRKLDEALKALSESQKGKKSEVNKNNSKINLRIL
;
A
#
# COMPACT_ATOMS: atom_id res chain seq x y z
N MET A 1 33.68 10.39 28.60
CA MET A 1 32.72 11.21 27.83
C MET A 1 32.86 10.78 26.38
N ASN A 2 31.96 9.92 25.90
CA ASN A 2 32.08 9.25 24.61
C ASN A 2 30.71 9.37 23.89
N GLU A 3 30.38 10.55 23.37
CA GLU A 3 29.12 10.83 22.67
C GLU A 3 29.29 10.84 21.14
N TRP A 4 29.84 9.76 20.58
CA TRP A 4 30.02 9.64 19.13
C TRP A 4 28.86 8.86 18.49
N GLY A 5 27.89 9.62 17.99
CA GLY A 5 27.04 9.23 16.84
C GLY A 5 25.93 8.21 17.10
N SER A 6 24.86 8.60 17.80
CA SER A 6 23.58 7.87 17.66
C SER A 6 22.96 8.19 16.30
N SER A 7 22.82 7.17 15.45
CA SER A 7 22.03 7.31 14.22
C SER A 7 20.54 7.36 14.59
N TYR A 8 19.85 8.42 14.16
CA TYR A 8 18.41 8.55 14.35
C TYR A 8 17.69 7.91 13.15
N HIS A 9 16.99 6.81 13.40
CA HIS A 9 16.17 6.17 12.38
C HIS A 9 14.81 6.87 12.27
N SER A 10 14.63 7.70 11.24
CA SER A 10 13.32 8.24 10.88
C SER A 10 12.60 7.32 9.88
N LYS A 11 11.28 7.43 9.84
CA LYS A 11 10.39 6.76 8.90
C LYS A 11 9.69 7.83 8.08
N LEU A 12 9.64 7.64 6.76
CA LEU A 12 9.07 8.60 5.84
C LEU A 12 7.63 8.25 5.48
N TRP A 13 6.69 9.16 5.74
CA TRP A 13 5.35 9.17 5.16
C TRP A 13 5.33 10.08 3.93
N LEU A 14 4.68 9.63 2.87
CA LEU A 14 4.52 10.39 1.64
C LEU A 14 3.04 10.57 1.36
N TYR A 15 2.62 11.83 1.24
CA TYR A 15 1.26 12.19 0.90
C TYR A 15 1.25 12.90 -0.44
N ARG A 16 0.24 12.60 -1.27
CA ARG A 16 0.04 13.23 -2.56
C ARG A 16 -1.43 13.59 -2.73
N THR A 17 -1.69 14.81 -3.18
CA THR A 17 -3.03 15.26 -3.56
C THR A 17 -3.34 14.94 -5.03
N GLY A 18 -4.62 14.75 -5.35
CA GLY A 18 -5.07 14.37 -6.68
C GLY A 18 -5.06 15.52 -7.67
N ASP A 19 -5.84 16.57 -7.40
CA ASP A 19 -6.13 17.64 -8.35
C ASP A 19 -4.98 18.64 -8.48
N ILE A 20 -4.41 19.05 -7.35
CA ILE A 20 -3.19 19.85 -7.30
C ILE A 20 -2.05 18.88 -7.01
N PRO A 21 -0.96 18.84 -7.78
CA PRO A 21 0.11 17.86 -7.58
C PRO A 21 1.06 18.30 -6.44
N ILE A 22 0.56 18.35 -5.21
CA ILE A 22 1.38 18.55 -4.02
C ILE A 22 1.91 17.19 -3.57
N VAL A 23 3.21 17.12 -3.31
CA VAL A 23 3.86 15.97 -2.67
C VAL A 23 4.46 16.44 -1.35
N LEU A 24 4.03 15.82 -0.26
CA LEU A 24 4.50 16.12 1.08
C LEU A 24 5.28 14.94 1.64
N TYR A 25 6.49 15.23 2.12
CA TYR A 25 7.37 14.28 2.79
C TYR A 25 7.35 14.57 4.29
N ASP A 26 6.83 13.63 5.08
CA ASP A 26 6.72 13.75 6.53
C ASP A 26 7.62 12.71 7.22
N TYR A 27 8.61 13.20 7.98
CA TYR A 27 9.58 12.37 8.68
C TYR A 27 9.18 12.17 10.14
N GLN A 28 8.90 10.92 10.50
CA GLN A 28 8.41 10.56 11.83
C GLN A 28 9.36 9.58 12.54
N PRO A 29 9.41 9.58 13.88
CA PRO A 29 10.26 8.64 14.63
C PRO A 29 9.87 7.17 14.43
N THR A 30 8.60 6.91 14.10
CA THR A 30 8.07 5.55 13.93
C THR A 30 7.19 5.44 12.69
N ARG A 31 6.85 4.19 12.33
CA ARG A 31 5.87 3.88 11.28
C ARG A 31 4.47 3.63 11.88
N ALA A 32 4.21 4.12 13.09
CA ALA A 32 2.92 3.90 13.76
C ALA A 32 1.77 4.58 13.01
N GLY A 33 0.56 3.99 13.10
CA GLY A 33 -0.65 4.54 12.49
C GLY A 33 -1.11 5.88 13.08
N GLU A 34 -0.54 6.30 14.22
CA GLU A 34 -0.83 7.59 14.85
C GLU A 34 -0.45 8.78 13.96
N HIS A 35 0.63 8.65 13.18
CA HIS A 35 1.14 9.71 12.30
C HIS A 35 0.16 10.05 11.18
N PRO A 36 -0.25 9.09 10.31
CA PRO A 36 -1.25 9.38 9.30
C PRO A 36 -2.61 9.72 9.90
N LYS A 37 -2.98 9.15 11.07
CA LYS A 37 -4.21 9.53 11.78
C LYS A 37 -4.20 11.02 12.15
N HIS A 38 -3.11 11.52 12.72
CA HIS A 38 -2.99 12.92 13.11
C HIS A 38 -2.95 13.84 11.89
N PHE A 39 -2.10 13.55 10.91
CA PHE A 39 -1.94 14.36 9.71
C PHE A 39 -3.23 14.47 8.87
N LEU A 40 -4.00 13.40 8.77
CA LEU A 40 -5.24 13.34 7.98
C LEU A 40 -6.49 13.70 8.79
N THR A 41 -6.34 14.34 9.95
CA THR A 41 -7.49 14.76 10.76
C THR A 41 -8.41 15.68 9.95
N GLY A 42 -9.68 15.31 9.85
CA GLY A 42 -10.69 16.06 9.09
C GLY A 42 -10.69 15.80 7.58
N PHE A 43 -9.76 14.99 7.05
CA PHE A 43 -9.84 14.54 5.67
C PHE A 43 -10.97 13.52 5.51
N GLN A 44 -11.75 13.67 4.44
CA GLN A 44 -12.86 12.77 4.10
C GLN A 44 -12.77 12.35 2.64
N GLY A 45 -13.24 11.14 2.33
CA GLY A 45 -13.28 10.60 0.98
C GLY A 45 -12.32 9.43 0.77
N TYR A 46 -11.69 9.34 -0.40
CA TYR A 46 -10.86 8.21 -0.79
C TYR A 46 -9.39 8.43 -0.43
N LEU A 47 -8.80 7.48 0.30
CA LEU A 47 -7.38 7.47 0.63
C LEU A 47 -6.69 6.28 -0.04
N GLN A 48 -5.90 6.53 -1.09
CA GLN A 48 -5.15 5.47 -1.77
C GLN A 48 -3.91 5.07 -0.97
N VAL A 49 -3.82 3.80 -0.60
CA VAL A 49 -2.76 3.27 0.29
C VAL A 49 -2.09 2.03 -0.30
N ASP A 50 -0.89 1.72 0.20
CA ASP A 50 -0.12 0.52 -0.16
C ASP A 50 -0.65 -0.78 0.49
N GLY A 51 -1.65 -0.68 1.36
CA GLY A 51 -2.22 -1.79 2.13
C GLY A 51 -1.54 -2.04 3.48
N TYR A 52 -0.73 -1.10 3.99
CA TYR A 52 -0.19 -1.17 5.34
C TYR A 52 -1.28 -0.97 6.41
N SER A 53 -1.28 -1.81 7.45
CA SER A 53 -2.32 -1.79 8.49
C SER A 53 -2.32 -0.51 9.34
N GLY A 54 -1.25 0.28 9.33
CA GLY A 54 -1.19 1.56 10.03
C GLY A 54 -2.27 2.56 9.58
N TYR A 55 -2.77 2.45 8.35
CA TYR A 55 -3.82 3.34 7.85
C TYR A 55 -5.22 3.03 8.42
N HIS A 56 -5.44 1.85 9.03
CA HIS A 56 -6.74 1.50 9.63
C HIS A 56 -7.14 2.40 10.81
N GLN A 57 -6.21 3.22 11.31
CA GLN A 57 -6.48 4.19 12.38
C GLN A 57 -7.00 5.54 11.87
N VAL A 58 -6.95 5.79 10.56
CA VAL A 58 -7.48 7.01 9.93
C VAL A 58 -9.00 6.87 9.84
N LEU A 59 -9.72 7.81 10.42
CA LEU A 59 -11.18 7.81 10.49
C LEU A 59 -11.79 8.55 9.29
N ASP A 60 -13.08 8.31 9.02
CA ASP A 60 -13.88 9.04 8.01
C ASP A 60 -13.35 8.97 6.57
N VAL A 61 -12.54 7.96 6.27
CA VAL A 61 -11.99 7.68 4.94
C VAL A 61 -12.42 6.30 4.42
N THR A 62 -12.53 6.21 3.10
CA THR A 62 -12.57 4.93 2.39
C THR A 62 -11.16 4.60 1.89
N LEU A 63 -10.55 3.57 2.48
CA LEU A 63 -9.23 3.10 2.04
C LEU A 63 -9.36 2.40 0.68
N VAL A 64 -8.57 2.84 -0.29
CA VAL A 64 -8.48 2.20 -1.61
C VAL A 64 -7.07 1.66 -1.84
N GLY A 65 -6.97 0.39 -2.25
CA GLY A 65 -5.68 -0.26 -2.44
C GLY A 65 -4.96 0.22 -3.71
N CYS A 66 -3.65 0.42 -3.62
CA CYS A 66 -2.82 0.73 -4.77
C CYS A 66 -2.62 -0.50 -5.68
N TRP A 67 -2.99 -0.39 -6.96
CA TRP A 67 -2.85 -1.46 -7.94
C TRP A 67 -1.41 -1.94 -8.16
N ALA A 68 -0.43 -1.04 -8.08
CA ALA A 68 0.98 -1.41 -8.18
C ALA A 68 1.40 -2.33 -7.02
N HIS A 69 0.91 -2.05 -5.80
CA HIS A 69 1.16 -2.90 -4.63
C HIS A 69 0.47 -4.25 -4.75
N ALA A 70 -0.78 -4.29 -5.22
CA ALA A 70 -1.51 -5.53 -5.46
C ALA A 70 -0.80 -6.44 -6.47
N ARG A 71 -0.36 -5.88 -7.61
CA ARG A 71 0.36 -6.63 -8.64
C ARG A 71 1.67 -7.22 -8.12
N ARG A 72 2.49 -6.42 -7.41
CA ARG A 72 3.75 -6.89 -6.84
C ARG A 72 3.54 -8.07 -5.89
N LYS A 73 2.54 -7.99 -5.00
CA LYS A 73 2.21 -9.10 -4.09
C LYS A 73 1.71 -10.35 -4.82
N LEU A 74 0.94 -10.18 -5.89
CA LEU A 74 0.53 -11.30 -6.74
C LEU A 74 1.74 -11.98 -7.38
N ASP A 75 2.66 -11.20 -7.94
CA ASP A 75 3.89 -11.72 -8.57
C ASP A 75 4.78 -12.44 -7.54
N GLU A 76 4.92 -11.89 -6.34
CA GLU A 76 5.62 -12.53 -5.21
C GLU A 76 4.98 -13.88 -4.84
N ALA A 77 3.64 -13.91 -4.72
CA ALA A 77 2.91 -15.13 -4.43
C ALA A 77 3.11 -16.20 -5.51
N LEU A 78 3.06 -15.81 -6.79
CA LEU A 78 3.29 -16.72 -7.93
C LEU A 78 4.71 -17.30 -7.92
N LYS A 79 5.72 -16.49 -7.55
CA LYS A 79 7.12 -16.94 -7.44
C LYS A 79 7.34 -17.88 -6.25
N ALA A 80 6.59 -17.70 -5.17
CA ALA A 80 6.69 -18.51 -3.95
C ALA A 80 6.04 -19.91 -4.08
N LEU A 81 5.27 -20.16 -5.14
CA LEU A 81 4.65 -21.47 -5.38
C LEU A 81 5.71 -22.56 -5.59
N SER A 82 5.48 -23.73 -4.99
CA SER A 82 6.27 -24.93 -5.29
C SER A 82 6.03 -25.42 -6.71
N GLU A 83 6.96 -26.20 -7.28
CA GLU A 83 6.80 -26.82 -8.61
C GLU A 83 5.51 -27.64 -8.73
N SER A 84 5.07 -28.29 -7.64
CA SER A 84 3.79 -29.03 -7.58
C SER A 84 2.53 -28.15 -7.59
N GLN A 85 2.67 -26.85 -7.33
CA GLN A 85 1.60 -25.85 -7.32
C GLN A 85 1.58 -25.00 -8.60
N LYS A 86 2.73 -24.86 -9.29
CA LYS A 86 2.88 -24.20 -10.59
C LYS A 86 2.21 -25.02 -11.72
N GLY A 87 0.88 -25.07 -11.73
CA GLY A 87 0.15 -25.81 -12.76
C GLY A 87 -1.28 -26.18 -12.41
N LYS A 88 -1.69 -26.05 -11.14
CA LYS A 88 -3.11 -26.15 -10.76
C LYS A 88 -3.83 -24.89 -11.24
N LYS A 89 -4.18 -24.87 -12.54
CA LYS A 89 -5.22 -23.96 -13.02
C LYS A 89 -6.46 -24.25 -12.17
N SER A 90 -6.94 -23.26 -11.42
CA SER A 90 -8.34 -23.30 -11.03
C SER A 90 -9.13 -23.47 -12.32
N GLU A 91 -9.95 -24.52 -12.42
CA GLU A 91 -10.89 -24.67 -13.51
C GLU A 91 -11.87 -23.50 -13.41
N VAL A 92 -11.52 -22.39 -14.05
CA VAL A 92 -12.45 -21.30 -14.32
C VAL A 92 -13.51 -21.91 -15.23
N ASN A 93 -14.71 -22.07 -14.69
CA ASN A 93 -15.88 -22.46 -15.46
C ASN A 93 -16.04 -21.46 -16.63
N LYS A 94 -15.72 -21.88 -17.85
CA LYS A 94 -15.58 -21.03 -19.05
C LYS A 94 -16.92 -20.53 -19.61
N ASN A 95 -17.99 -20.60 -18.84
CA ASN A 95 -19.34 -20.24 -19.28
C ASN A 95 -19.67 -18.74 -19.16
N ASN A 96 -18.69 -17.85 -19.03
CA ASN A 96 -18.93 -16.43 -19.30
C ASN A 96 -17.84 -15.84 -20.20
N SER A 97 -18.30 -15.49 -21.39
CA SER A 97 -17.55 -14.99 -22.53
C SER A 97 -16.64 -13.80 -22.22
N LYS A 98 -15.35 -13.97 -22.55
CA LYS A 98 -14.40 -12.93 -22.99
C LYS A 98 -14.34 -11.65 -22.12
N ILE A 99 -13.62 -11.73 -21.01
CA ILE A 99 -13.06 -10.52 -20.38
C ILE A 99 -11.62 -10.40 -20.86
N ASN A 100 -11.38 -9.50 -21.82
CA ASN A 100 -10.06 -9.22 -22.36
C ASN A 100 -9.38 -8.19 -21.44
N LEU A 101 -8.68 -8.66 -20.40
CA LEU A 101 -7.95 -7.80 -19.47
C LEU A 101 -6.64 -7.34 -20.16
N ARG A 102 -6.71 -6.26 -20.96
CA ARG A 102 -5.52 -5.48 -21.28
C ARG A 102 -5.22 -4.60 -20.08
N ILE A 103 -4.26 -5.04 -19.27
CA ILE A 103 -3.68 -4.18 -18.24
C ILE A 103 -2.79 -3.17 -18.98
N LEU A 104 -3.23 -1.92 -19.04
CA LEU A 104 -2.39 -0.78 -19.40
C LEU A 104 -1.31 -0.56 -18.33
#